data_AF-A0A9K3GQC2-F1
#
_entry.id   AF-A0A9K3GQC2-F1
#
_cell.length_a   1.000
_cell.length_b   1.000
_cell.length_c   1.000
_cell.angle_alpha   90.00
_cell.angle_beta   90.00
_cell.angle_gamma   90.00
#
_symmetry.space_group_name_H-M   'P 1'
#
loop_
_entity.id
_entity.type
_entity.pdbx_description
1 polymer ?
#
loop_
_entity_poly.entity_id
_entity_poly.type
_entity_poly.pdbx_seq_one_letter_code
_entity_poly.pdbx_strand_id
1 'polypeptide(L)'
;MASDEEVPPPFELEHVIGLSCVTADAVQPFALDPADKNRAVWALGTSVAVNLLDDSHEQVLLTSHRHAVTTVAMASTGTIASGQVYECM
;
A
#
# COMPACT_ATOMS: atom_id res chain seq x y z
N MET A 1 -35.53 3.20 -27.96
CA MET A 1 -35.02 2.18 -27.02
C MET A 1 -33.57 2.54 -26.81
N ALA A 2 -33.23 3.12 -25.66
CA ALA A 2 -31.84 3.39 -25.33
C ALA A 2 -31.18 2.03 -25.11
N SER A 3 -30.11 1.75 -25.83
CA SER A 3 -29.25 0.61 -25.56
C SER A 3 -28.68 0.80 -24.15
N ASP A 4 -28.90 -0.16 -23.26
CA ASP A 4 -28.21 -0.21 -21.99
C ASP A 4 -26.71 -0.22 -22.28
N GLU A 5 -26.05 0.89 -21.98
CA GLU A 5 -24.61 1.03 -22.12
C GLU A 5 -24.00 0.20 -20.99
N GLU A 6 -23.51 -0.99 -21.33
CA GLU A 6 -22.92 -1.93 -20.39
C GLU A 6 -21.66 -1.28 -19.78
N VAL A 7 -21.76 -0.83 -18.53
CA VAL A 7 -20.62 -0.22 -17.83
C VAL A 7 -19.56 -1.30 -17.66
N PRO A 8 -18.36 -1.15 -18.25
CA PRO A 8 -17.32 -2.15 -18.10
C PRO A 8 -16.94 -2.28 -16.62
N PRO A 9 -16.63 -3.51 -16.15
CA PRO A 9 -16.19 -3.70 -14.78
C PRO A 9 -14.93 -2.86 -14.50
N PRO A 10 -14.70 -2.45 -13.24
CA PRO A 10 -13.51 -1.69 -12.90
C PRO A 10 -12.26 -2.50 -13.25
N PHE A 11 -11.23 -1.82 -13.77
CA PHE A 11 -9.93 -2.42 -13.97
C PHE A 11 -9.31 -2.77 -12.61
N GLU A 12 -8.72 -3.96 -12.51
CA GLU A 12 -7.97 -4.36 -11.33
C GLU A 12 -6.57 -3.73 -11.37
N LEU A 13 -6.16 -3.14 -10.26
CA LEU A 13 -4.80 -2.65 -10.08
C LEU A 13 -3.94 -3.81 -9.61
N GLU A 14 -3.06 -4.31 -10.48
CA GLU A 14 -2.19 -5.46 -10.16
C GLU A 14 -0.94 -5.03 -9.37
N HIS A 15 -0.31 -3.93 -9.78
CA HIS A 15 0.97 -3.49 -9.20
C HIS A 15 1.06 -1.99 -8.98
N VAL A 16 1.79 -1.62 -7.93
CA VAL A 16 2.31 -0.27 -7.72
C VAL A 16 3.84 -0.30 -7.71
N ILE A 17 4.44 0.65 -8.43
CA ILE A 17 5.89 0.81 -8.55
C ILE A 17 6.28 2.15 -7.93
N GLY A 18 7.27 2.11 -7.04
CA GLY A 18 7.79 3.28 -6.33
C GLY A 18 7.52 3.25 -4.83
N LEU A 19 8.11 4.22 -4.13
CA LEU A 19 8.00 4.43 -2.69
C LEU A 19 7.83 5.92 -2.41
N SER A 20 6.91 6.28 -1.52
CA SER A 20 6.81 7.67 -1.04
C SER A 20 7.88 7.92 0.01
N CYS A 21 8.84 8.83 -0.24
CA CYS A 21 9.92 9.16 0.71
C CYS A 21 9.65 10.53 1.35
N VAL A 22 8.61 10.67 2.19
CA VAL A 22 8.31 11.97 2.81
C VAL A 22 9.30 12.25 3.94
N THR A 23 10.15 13.26 3.74
CA THR A 23 11.15 13.72 4.71
C THR A 23 10.89 15.17 5.06
N ALA A 24 10.19 15.38 6.17
CA ALA A 24 10.27 16.61 6.94
C ALA A 24 10.25 16.29 8.44
N ASP A 25 9.34 15.41 8.90
CA ASP A 25 9.15 15.14 10.36
C ASP A 25 9.05 13.64 10.73
N ALA A 26 9.77 12.78 10.00
CA ALA A 26 9.82 11.31 10.16
C ALA A 26 8.49 10.58 9.89
N VAL A 27 8.28 10.31 8.60
CA VAL A 27 7.26 9.41 8.06
C VAL A 27 7.96 8.08 7.77
N GLN A 28 7.47 6.95 8.28
CA GLN A 28 8.03 5.59 8.03
C GLN A 28 7.11 4.78 7.12
N PRO A 29 7.21 4.94 5.79
CA PRO A 29 6.33 4.31 4.81
C PRO A 29 6.87 2.95 4.33
N PHE A 30 7.81 2.36 5.06
CA PHE A 30 8.45 1.08 4.72
C PHE A 30 8.77 0.28 5.98
N ALA A 31 8.54 -1.04 5.94
CA ALA A 31 8.93 -1.99 6.98
C ALA A 31 9.34 -3.33 6.34
N LEU A 32 10.35 -3.98 6.92
CA LEU A 32 10.70 -5.37 6.62
C LEU A 32 9.95 -6.30 7.56
N ASP A 33 9.58 -7.49 7.07
CA ASP A 33 9.07 -8.54 7.94
C ASP A 33 10.22 -9.06 8.83
N PRO A 34 10.08 -8.98 10.16
CA PRO A 34 11.13 -9.44 11.05
C PRO A 34 11.28 -10.97 11.04
N ALA A 35 10.27 -11.72 10.59
CA ALA A 35 10.32 -13.18 10.48
C ALA A 35 10.84 -13.63 9.10
N ASP A 36 10.63 -12.83 8.06
CA ASP A 36 11.08 -13.12 6.70
C ASP A 36 11.72 -11.89 6.04
N LYS A 37 13.05 -11.88 5.95
CA LYS A 37 13.80 -10.76 5.35
C LYS A 37 13.56 -10.59 3.84
N ASN A 38 12.92 -11.56 3.20
CA ASN A 38 12.52 -11.46 1.80
C ASN A 38 11.15 -10.80 1.63
N ARG A 39 10.44 -10.49 2.72
CA ARG A 39 9.14 -9.85 2.69
C ARG A 39 9.21 -8.43 3.22
N ALA A 40 8.57 -7.52 2.51
CA ALA A 40 8.51 -6.11 2.87
C ALA A 40 7.11 -5.54 2.68
N VAL A 41 6.84 -4.45 3.39
CA VAL A 41 5.63 -3.66 3.25
C VAL A 41 5.99 -2.21 3.06
N TRP A 42 5.29 -1.55 2.13
CA TRP A 42 5.42 -0.12 1.94
C TRP A 42 4.12 0.56 1.55
N ALA A 43 4.11 1.87 1.71
CA ALA A 43 3.00 2.73 1.35
C ALA A 43 3.29 3.53 0.06
N LEU A 44 2.28 3.63 -0.81
CA LEU A 44 2.26 4.55 -1.93
C LEU A 44 0.85 5.10 -2.14
N GLY A 45 0.69 6.42 -2.03
CA GLY A 45 -0.63 7.04 -2.08
C GLY A 45 -1.53 6.46 -0.99
N THR A 46 -2.74 6.03 -1.34
CA THR A 46 -3.72 5.44 -0.42
C THR A 46 -3.54 3.93 -0.20
N SER A 47 -2.53 3.34 -0.83
CA SER A 47 -2.33 1.89 -0.87
C SER A 47 -1.15 1.46 0.00
N VAL A 48 -1.27 0.29 0.59
CA VAL A 48 -0.17 -0.45 1.21
C VAL A 48 0.12 -1.67 0.35
N ALA A 49 1.34 -1.79 -0.13
CA ALA A 49 1.83 -2.94 -0.86
C ALA A 49 2.56 -3.88 0.08
N VAL A 50 2.19 -5.17 0.04
CA VAL A 50 2.94 -6.27 0.62
C VAL A 50 3.63 -6.97 -0.52
N ASN A 51 4.96 -7.14 -0.44
CA ASN A 51 5.73 -7.66 -1.56
C ASN A 51 6.80 -8.64 -1.10
N LEU A 52 7.12 -9.57 -1.98
CA LEU A 52 8.36 -10.33 -1.92
C LEU A 52 9.46 -9.54 -2.66
N LEU A 53 10.65 -9.49 -2.08
CA LEU A 53 11.75 -8.69 -2.61
C LEU A 53 12.47 -9.38 -3.78
N ASP A 54 12.42 -10.72 -3.85
CA ASP A 54 12.97 -11.51 -4.94
C ASP A 54 12.00 -11.71 -6.12
N ASP A 55 10.69 -11.52 -5.90
CA ASP A 55 9.68 -11.42 -6.95
C ASP A 55 8.73 -10.24 -6.73
N SER A 56 9.04 -9.11 -7.36
CA SER A 56 8.23 -7.90 -7.26
C SER A 56 6.86 -8.01 -7.94
N HIS A 57 6.60 -9.08 -8.69
CA HIS A 57 5.28 -9.35 -9.28
C HIS A 57 4.34 -10.05 -8.29
N GLU A 58 4.85 -10.67 -7.22
CA GLU A 58 4.02 -11.21 -6.14
C GLU A 58 3.68 -10.11 -5.12
N GLN A 59 2.79 -9.21 -5.53
CA GLN A 59 2.34 -8.09 -4.72
C GLN A 59 0.87 -8.27 -4.28
N VAL A 60 0.60 -8.00 -3.00
CA VAL A 60 -0.75 -7.86 -2.47
C VAL A 60 -0.99 -6.40 -2.10
N LEU A 61 -2.06 -5.81 -2.64
CA LEU A 61 -2.45 -4.43 -2.38
C LEU A 61 -3.57 -4.36 -1.34
N LEU A 62 -3.36 -3.53 -0.31
CA LEU A 62 -4.35 -3.20 0.71
C LEU A 62 -4.79 -1.74 0.51
N THR A 63 -6.06 -1.52 0.15
CA THR A 63 -6.57 -0.24 -0.39
C THR A 63 -7.68 0.41 0.44
N SER A 64 -7.61 0.30 1.77
CA SER A 64 -8.67 0.79 2.67
C SER A 64 -8.59 2.27 3.06
N HIS A 65 -7.47 2.96 2.81
CA HIS A 65 -7.28 4.35 3.22
C HIS A 65 -7.92 5.32 2.23
N ARG A 66 -8.40 6.45 2.75
CA ARG A 66 -8.97 7.54 1.93
C ARG A 66 -7.95 8.62 1.58
N HIS A 67 -6.88 8.71 2.37
CA HIS A 67 -5.78 9.65 2.19
C HIS A 67 -4.45 8.91 2.07
N ALA A 68 -3.40 9.65 1.75
CA ALA A 68 -2.07 9.08 1.62
C ALA A 68 -1.66 8.41 2.93
N VAL A 69 -1.25 7.14 2.83
CA VAL A 69 -0.67 6.41 3.95
C VAL A 69 0.72 6.98 4.19
N THR A 70 0.97 7.36 5.44
CA THR A 70 2.22 7.97 5.87
C THR A 70 3.06 6.95 6.64
N THR A 71 2.45 6.06 7.41
CA THR A 71 3.21 5.10 8.22
C THR A 71 2.72 3.68 8.02
N VAL A 72 3.66 2.74 8.05
CA VAL A 72 3.41 1.30 8.10
C VAL A 72 4.23 0.68 9.22
N ALA A 73 3.69 -0.35 9.85
CA ALA A 73 4.41 -1.16 10.83
C ALA A 73 4.07 -2.63 10.61
N MET A 74 5.03 -3.50 10.86
CA MET A 74 4.84 -4.94 10.80
C MET A 74 5.19 -5.59 12.14
N ALA A 75 4.26 -6.37 12.68
CA ALA A 75 4.48 -7.19 13.85
C ALA A 75 5.22 -8.48 13.49
N SER A 76 5.89 -9.11 14.45
CA SER A 76 6.56 -10.40 14.24
C SER A 76 5.65 -11.57 13.91
N THR A 77 4.34 -11.39 14.07
CA THR A 77 3.30 -12.33 13.65
C THR A 77 2.91 -12.15 12.17
N GLY A 78 3.53 -11.20 11.46
CA GLY A 78 3.17 -10.81 10.10
C GLY A 78 1.95 -9.89 10.00
N THR A 79 1.42 -9.41 11.14
CA THR A 79 0.31 -8.44 11.16
C THR A 79 0.81 -7.07 10.72
N ILE A 80 0.04 -6.41 9.85
CA ILE A 80 0.38 -5.11 9.28
C ILE A 80 -0.54 -4.04 9.89
N ALA A 81 0.05 -2.94 10.34
CA ALA A 81 -0.66 -1.72 10.70
C ALA A 81 -0.25 -0.60 9.76
N SER A 82 -1.18 0.31 9.48
CA SER A 82 -0.93 1.49 8.64
C SER A 82 -1.68 2.70 9.16
N GLY A 83 -1.12 3.89 8.94
CA GLY A 83 -1.66 5.16 9.42
C GLY A 83 -1.58 6.26 8.37
N GLN A 84 -2.51 7.20 8.49
CA GLN A 84 -2.60 8.42 7.67
C GLN A 84 -2.57 9.62 8.62
N VAL A 85 -1.71 10.61 8.35
CA VAL A 85 -1.79 11.91 9.01
C VAL A 85 -2.64 12.80 8.14
N TYR A 86 -3.80 13.21 8.66
CA TYR A 86 -4.69 14.16 8.01
C TYR A 86 -4.77 15.40 8.87
N GLU A 87 -4.19 16.50 8.41
CA GLU A 87 -4.43 17.80 9.01
C GLU A 87 -5.81 18.27 8.54
N CYS A 88 -6.75 18.34 9.48
CA CYS A 88 -8.06 18.92 9.22
C CYS A 88 -7.85 20.45 9.13
N MET A 89 -7.70 20.96 7.92
CA MET A 89 -7.79 22.40 7.64
C MET A 89 -9.24 22.86 7.59
#